data_AF-A0A4P6XVX4-F1
#
_entry.id   AF-A0A4P6XVX4-F1
#
_cell.length_a   1.000
_cell.length_b   1.000
_cell.length_c   1.000
_cell.angle_alpha   90.00
_cell.angle_beta   90.00
_cell.angle_gamma   90.00
#
_symmetry.space_group_name_H-M   'P 1'
#
loop_
_entity.id
_entity.type
_entity.pdbx_description
1 polymer ?
#
loop_
_entity_poly.entity_id
_entity_poly.type
_entity_poly.pdbx_seq_one_letter_code
_entity_poly.pdbx_strand_id
1 'polypeptide(L)'
;MSSFHKLMLTLFTPLFFALGAFTTDIILPGNIYVTPTGREKESLPLLVKHFLLPSKIEELSLFDFNLRGTVRLFRNTKYLAFDQEGFLVLTDEPHVGFLVTSKDGMRFTRTLSYNGTFTFYMCNEQIGIYPGICTDEDSVMLIYEDLIRPRDFRPFSLWKSKALHALSLPEA
;
A
#
# COMPACT_ATOMS: atom_id res chain seq x y z
N MET A 1 30.52 30.51 -50.30
CA MET A 1 30.57 29.90 -48.95
C MET A 1 30.08 30.95 -47.96
N SER A 2 29.10 30.79 -47.08
CA SER A 2 28.15 29.72 -46.77
C SER A 2 27.13 30.35 -45.81
N SER A 3 26.06 30.95 -46.33
CA SER A 3 24.97 31.53 -45.51
C SER A 3 23.80 30.56 -45.29
N PHE A 4 23.80 29.43 -46.01
CA PHE A 4 22.74 28.43 -45.96
C PHE A 4 22.91 27.41 -44.82
N HIS A 5 24.10 27.29 -44.22
CA HIS A 5 24.33 26.38 -43.09
C HIS A 5 23.93 26.93 -41.72
N LYS A 6 23.73 28.25 -41.58
CA LYS A 6 23.27 28.82 -40.30
C LYS A 6 21.75 28.69 -40.09
N LEU A 7 20.96 28.50 -41.16
CA LEU A 7 19.49 28.48 -41.04
C LEU A 7 18.92 27.06 -40.83
N MET A 8 19.68 26.01 -41.17
CA MET A 8 19.26 24.62 -40.95
C MET A 8 19.57 24.10 -39.54
N LEU A 9 20.44 24.75 -38.77
CA LEU A 9 20.85 24.28 -37.44
C LEU A 9 19.96 24.81 -36.29
N THR A 10 19.14 25.83 -36.54
CA THR A 10 18.24 26.46 -35.55
C THR A 10 16.80 25.92 -35.58
N LEU A 11 16.44 25.11 -36.58
CA LEU A 11 15.08 24.57 -36.75
C LEU A 11 14.90 23.13 -36.26
N PHE A 12 15.96 22.47 -35.77
CA PHE A 12 15.89 21.08 -35.29
C PHE A 12 16.12 20.93 -33.77
N THR A 13 16.21 22.03 -33.02
CA THR A 13 16.62 22.01 -31.60
C THR A 13 15.52 22.11 -30.53
N PRO A 14 14.19 22.20 -30.80
CA PRO A 14 13.20 22.10 -29.73
C PRO A 14 12.40 20.79 -29.74
N LEU A 15 12.85 19.71 -30.41
CA LEU A 15 12.11 18.43 -30.41
C LEU A 15 12.67 17.34 -29.48
N PHE A 16 13.79 17.58 -28.80
CA PHE A 16 14.44 16.58 -27.93
C PHE A 16 14.16 16.73 -26.42
N PHE A 17 13.40 17.74 -25.99
CA PHE A 17 13.10 17.97 -24.56
C PHE A 17 11.66 17.64 -24.13
N ALA A 18 10.88 16.97 -24.97
CA ALA A 18 9.54 16.51 -24.63
C ALA A 18 9.50 15.01 -24.26
N LEU A 19 10.62 14.43 -23.81
CA LEU A 19 10.59 13.23 -22.98
C LEU A 19 10.14 13.65 -21.58
N GLY A 20 8.85 14.01 -21.47
CA GLY A 20 8.18 14.08 -20.20
C GLY A 20 8.37 12.74 -19.52
N ALA A 21 9.15 12.74 -18.43
CA ALA A 21 9.30 11.58 -17.60
C ALA A 21 7.89 11.16 -17.14
N PHE A 22 7.33 10.15 -17.78
CA PHE A 22 6.18 9.44 -17.26
C PHE A 22 6.67 8.77 -15.99
N THR A 23 6.59 9.49 -14.87
CA THR A 23 6.74 8.89 -13.56
C THR A 23 5.52 7.99 -13.41
N THR A 24 5.67 6.72 -13.76
CA THR A 24 4.66 5.72 -13.45
C THR A 24 4.56 5.68 -11.94
N ASP A 25 3.43 6.09 -11.40
CA ASP A 25 3.19 5.99 -9.97
C ASP A 25 3.35 4.52 -9.56
N ILE A 26 4.21 4.27 -8.58
CA ILE A 26 4.37 2.92 -8.04
C ILE A 26 3.14 2.64 -7.19
N ILE A 27 2.34 1.69 -7.65
CA ILE A 27 1.17 1.19 -6.94
C ILE A 27 1.56 -0.08 -6.20
N LEU A 28 1.39 -0.07 -4.88
CA LEU A 28 1.57 -1.22 -4.03
C LEU A 28 0.17 -1.72 -3.65
N PRO A 29 -0.24 -2.92 -4.06
CA PRO A 29 -1.50 -3.52 -3.61
C PRO A 29 -1.31 -4.26 -2.28
N GLY A 30 -2.27 -4.16 -1.38
CA GLY A 30 -2.14 -4.69 -0.02
C GLY A 30 -3.43 -4.57 0.79
N ASN A 31 -3.51 -5.36 1.86
CA ASN A 31 -4.67 -5.37 2.74
C ASN A 31 -4.52 -4.36 3.87
N ILE A 32 -5.63 -3.75 4.31
CA ILE A 32 -5.64 -2.91 5.51
C ILE A 32 -6.40 -3.61 6.65
N TYR A 33 -5.75 -3.64 7.81
CA TYR A 33 -6.28 -4.19 9.05
C TYR A 33 -6.28 -3.13 10.15
N VAL A 34 -7.16 -3.34 11.13
CA VAL A 34 -7.27 -2.56 12.35
C VAL A 34 -6.76 -3.42 13.50
N THR A 35 -5.83 -2.88 14.27
CA THR A 35 -5.25 -3.57 15.42
C THR A 35 -5.42 -2.71 16.66
N PRO A 36 -6.14 -3.17 17.70
CA PRO A 36 -6.23 -2.43 18.96
C PRO A 36 -4.84 -2.26 19.59
N THR A 37 -4.55 -1.07 20.10
CA THR A 37 -3.26 -0.79 20.74
C THR A 37 -3.03 -1.73 21.91
N GLY A 38 -1.86 -2.37 21.97
CA GLY A 38 -1.52 -3.36 22.99
C GLY A 38 -2.05 -4.78 22.73
N ARG A 39 -2.87 -4.99 21.69
CA ARG A 39 -3.40 -6.30 21.29
C ARG A 39 -3.00 -6.65 19.86
N GLU A 40 -1.69 -6.66 19.61
CA GLU A 40 -1.14 -6.79 18.26
C GLU A 40 -1.47 -8.10 17.53
N LYS A 41 -1.86 -9.14 18.28
CA LYS A 41 -2.28 -10.43 17.73
C LYS A 41 -3.73 -10.42 17.22
N GLU A 42 -4.52 -9.41 17.59
CA GLU A 42 -5.91 -9.25 17.20
C GLU A 42 -5.96 -8.22 16.06
N SER A 43 -5.86 -8.70 14.82
CA SER A 43 -6.04 -7.87 13.63
C SER A 43 -7.41 -8.15 13.02
N LEU A 44 -8.21 -7.09 12.89
CA LEU A 44 -9.54 -7.14 12.31
C LEU A 44 -9.50 -6.53 10.90
N PRO A 45 -10.30 -7.02 9.94
CA PRO A 45 -10.40 -6.37 8.64
C PRO A 45 -10.92 -4.94 8.79
N LEU A 46 -10.42 -4.02 7.96
CA LEU A 46 -10.91 -2.65 7.93
C LEU A 46 -12.37 -2.61 7.44
N LEU A 47 -13.28 -2.18 8.29
CA LEU A 47 -14.67 -1.92 7.93
C LEU A 47 -14.87 -0.42 7.72
N VAL A 48 -15.05 0.00 6.46
CA VAL A 48 -15.38 1.40 6.15
C VAL A 48 -16.88 1.51 5.92
N LYS A 49 -17.59 2.11 6.89
CA LYS A 49 -19.05 2.29 6.87
C LYS A 49 -19.46 3.21 5.70
N HIS A 50 -20.70 3.08 5.23
CA HIS A 50 -21.33 3.80 4.09
C HIS A 50 -21.16 3.25 2.68
N PHE A 51 -20.55 2.07 2.50
CA PHE A 51 -20.65 1.36 1.23
C PHE A 51 -21.54 0.11 1.40
N LEU A 52 -22.83 0.27 1.05
CA LEU A 52 -23.74 -0.86 0.83
C LEU A 52 -23.31 -1.60 -0.44
N LEU A 53 -22.19 -2.31 -0.38
CA LEU A 53 -21.89 -3.30 -1.41
C LEU A 53 -22.71 -4.56 -1.13
N PRO A 54 -23.14 -5.27 -2.18
CA PRO A 54 -23.87 -6.52 -2.03
C PRO A 54 -23.01 -7.56 -1.31
N SER A 55 -23.14 -7.63 0.02
CA SER A 55 -23.00 -8.73 1.00
C SER A 55 -22.09 -9.95 0.74
N LYS A 56 -21.19 -9.93 -0.23
CA LYS A 56 -20.38 -11.10 -0.67
C LYS A 56 -18.94 -10.76 -1.04
N ILE A 57 -18.42 -9.62 -0.63
CA ILE A 57 -17.14 -9.13 -1.12
C ILE A 57 -16.10 -9.17 0.01
N GLU A 58 -15.38 -10.30 0.10
CA GLU A 58 -14.09 -10.40 0.82
C GLU A 58 -13.03 -9.42 0.25
N GLU A 59 -13.30 -8.81 -0.91
CA GLU A 59 -12.43 -7.82 -1.59
C GLU A 59 -12.38 -6.44 -0.90
N LEU A 60 -13.22 -6.18 0.13
CA LEU A 60 -13.27 -4.89 0.85
C LEU A 60 -11.95 -4.53 1.58
N SER A 61 -11.08 -5.51 1.80
CA SER A 61 -9.84 -5.28 2.52
C SER A 61 -8.69 -4.86 1.61
N LEU A 62 -8.84 -4.90 0.29
CA LEU A 62 -7.73 -4.73 -0.65
C LEU A 62 -7.63 -3.30 -1.17
N PHE A 63 -6.46 -2.69 -1.01
CA PHE A 63 -6.18 -1.31 -1.35
C PHE A 63 -4.89 -1.15 -2.15
N ASP A 64 -4.93 -0.23 -3.10
CA ASP A 64 -3.78 0.29 -3.82
C ASP A 64 -3.22 1.51 -3.07
N PHE A 65 -2.01 1.41 -2.54
CA PHE A 65 -1.25 2.55 -2.01
C PHE A 65 -0.35 3.13 -3.11
N ASN A 66 -0.40 4.46 -3.26
CA ASN A 66 0.49 5.21 -4.14
C ASN A 66 1.52 5.97 -3.30
N LEU A 67 2.77 6.06 -3.75
CA LEU A 67 3.84 6.86 -3.12
C LEU A 67 3.53 8.35 -2.96
N ARG A 68 2.51 8.88 -3.65
CA ARG A 68 1.96 10.22 -3.41
C ARG A 68 1.15 10.35 -2.12
N GLY A 69 0.96 9.24 -1.40
CA GLY A 69 0.25 9.18 -0.13
C GLY A 69 -1.27 9.12 -0.27
N THR A 70 -1.76 8.52 -1.35
CA THR A 70 -3.19 8.19 -1.53
C THR A 70 -3.39 6.69 -1.33
N VAL A 71 -4.56 6.32 -0.80
CA VAL A 71 -4.99 4.93 -0.66
C VAL A 71 -6.29 4.76 -1.41
N ARG A 72 -6.31 3.91 -2.43
CA ARG A 72 -7.47 3.65 -3.29
C ARG A 72 -7.99 2.24 -3.05
N LEU A 73 -9.30 2.05 -3.02
CA LEU A 73 -9.89 0.72 -2.99
C LEU A 73 -9.54 -0.03 -4.30
N PHE A 74 -9.04 -1.25 -4.21
CA PHE A 74 -8.50 -1.99 -5.35
C PHE A 74 -9.55 -2.17 -6.46
N ARG A 75 -9.15 -1.90 -7.71
CA ARG A 75 -10.02 -1.92 -8.91
C ARG A 75 -11.28 -1.03 -8.82
N ASN A 76 -11.33 -0.12 -7.85
CA ASN A 76 -12.40 0.86 -7.70
C ASN A 76 -11.85 2.28 -7.93
N THR A 77 -12.75 3.26 -8.11
CA THR A 77 -12.42 4.68 -8.19
C THR A 77 -12.48 5.37 -6.83
N LYS A 78 -12.89 4.67 -5.76
CA LYS A 78 -13.00 5.23 -4.42
C LYS A 78 -11.66 5.26 -3.67
N TYR A 79 -11.43 6.32 -2.90
CA TYR A 79 -10.24 6.55 -2.09
C TYR A 79 -10.59 6.61 -0.61
N LEU A 80 -9.70 6.10 0.25
CA LEU A 80 -9.80 6.36 1.69
C LEU A 80 -9.54 7.85 1.94
N ALA A 81 -10.33 8.43 2.83
CA ALA A 81 -10.23 9.81 3.27
C ALA A 81 -10.69 9.91 4.73
N PHE A 82 -10.35 11.01 5.39
CA PHE A 82 -11.06 11.43 6.60
C PHE A 82 -12.03 12.55 6.23
N ASP A 83 -13.29 12.41 6.64
CA ASP A 83 -14.30 13.44 6.42
C ASP A 83 -14.08 14.65 7.35
N GLN A 84 -15.01 15.61 7.29
CA GLN A 84 -14.94 16.84 8.10
C GLN A 84 -15.11 16.58 9.60
N GLU A 85 -15.75 15.47 9.97
CA GLU A 85 -15.92 15.03 11.36
C GLU A 85 -14.71 14.23 11.85
N GLY A 86 -13.79 13.88 10.95
CA GLY A 86 -12.58 13.12 11.26
C GLY A 86 -12.78 11.62 11.23
N PHE A 87 -13.85 11.11 10.60
CA PHE A 87 -14.08 9.68 10.40
C PHE A 87 -13.51 9.20 9.08
N LEU A 88 -12.98 7.98 9.08
CA LEU A 88 -12.47 7.29 7.91
C LEU A 88 -13.63 6.87 7.01
N VAL A 89 -13.62 7.35 5.77
CA VAL A 89 -14.67 7.17 4.76
C VAL A 89 -14.06 6.84 3.39
N LEU A 90 -14.92 6.46 2.45
CA LEU A 90 -14.58 6.31 1.03
C LEU A 90 -15.15 7.48 0.22
N THR A 91 -14.32 8.13 -0.60
CA THR A 91 -14.70 9.27 -1.45
C THR A 91 -14.31 9.05 -2.90
N ASP A 92 -14.86 9.83 -3.84
CA ASP A 92 -14.47 9.76 -5.26
C ASP A 92 -13.17 10.52 -5.57
N GLU A 93 -12.75 11.41 -4.68
CA GLU A 93 -11.60 12.28 -4.88
C GLU A 93 -10.35 11.71 -4.21
N PRO A 94 -9.18 11.76 -4.87
CA PRO A 94 -7.93 11.30 -4.24
C PRO A 94 -7.60 12.13 -3.00
N HIS A 95 -7.48 11.45 -1.87
CA HIS A 95 -7.12 12.10 -0.61
C HIS A 95 -5.67 11.78 -0.24
N VAL A 96 -4.84 12.82 -0.15
CA VAL A 96 -3.40 12.70 0.17
C VAL A 96 -3.17 12.78 1.68
N GLY A 97 -2.00 12.31 2.13
CA GLY A 97 -1.58 12.41 3.53
C GLY A 97 -1.34 11.05 4.18
N PHE A 98 -1.70 9.96 3.52
CA PHE A 98 -1.38 8.62 3.99
C PHE A 98 0.10 8.30 3.78
N LEU A 99 0.71 7.65 4.76
CA LEU A 99 2.09 7.18 4.69
C LEU A 99 2.18 5.77 5.24
N VAL A 100 2.86 4.88 4.51
CA VAL A 100 3.17 3.53 4.98
C VAL A 100 4.61 3.47 5.47
N THR A 101 4.81 3.02 6.70
CA THR A 101 6.14 2.86 7.31
C THR A 101 6.37 1.39 7.64
N SER A 102 7.53 0.84 7.28
CA SER A 102 7.87 -0.55 7.63
C SER A 102 7.77 -0.79 9.13
N LYS A 103 7.10 -1.87 9.54
CA LYS A 103 7.11 -2.30 10.93
C LYS A 103 8.37 -3.13 11.17
N ASP A 104 9.09 -2.83 12.24
CA ASP A 104 10.40 -3.43 12.53
C ASP A 104 10.37 -4.96 12.46
N GLY A 105 11.35 -5.52 11.75
CA GLY A 105 11.46 -6.98 11.57
C GLY A 105 10.45 -7.62 10.63
N MET A 106 9.48 -6.87 10.07
CA MET A 106 8.45 -7.40 9.17
C MET A 106 8.54 -6.80 7.77
N ARG A 107 8.96 -7.60 6.78
CA ARG A 107 9.25 -7.12 5.41
C ARG A 107 8.01 -6.72 4.60
N PHE A 108 6.83 -7.25 4.94
CA PHE A 108 5.59 -7.05 4.18
C PHE A 108 4.48 -6.44 5.02
N THR A 109 4.79 -6.05 6.27
CA THR A 109 3.85 -5.44 7.19
C THR A 109 4.30 -4.03 7.46
N ARG A 110 3.43 -3.08 7.19
CA ARG A 110 3.67 -1.66 7.36
C ARG A 110 2.61 -1.08 8.28
N THR A 111 2.96 -0.04 9.02
CA THR A 111 1.98 0.78 9.72
C THR A 111 1.53 1.89 8.78
N LEU A 112 0.22 2.04 8.63
CA LEU A 112 -0.39 3.14 7.89
C LEU A 112 -0.61 4.30 8.86
N SER A 113 -0.15 5.48 8.48
CA SER A 113 -0.37 6.74 9.19
C SER A 113 -1.04 7.75 8.29
N TYR A 114 -1.63 8.78 8.86
CA TYR A 114 -2.21 9.89 8.13
C TYR A 114 -1.72 11.22 8.71
N ASN A 115 -1.12 12.07 7.87
CA ASN A 115 -0.50 13.33 8.27
C ASN A 115 0.45 13.21 9.48
N GLY A 116 1.16 12.08 9.59
CA GLY A 116 2.09 11.78 10.69
C GLY A 116 1.44 11.12 11.92
N THR A 117 0.12 10.98 11.96
CA THR A 117 -0.61 10.31 13.05
C THR A 117 -0.69 8.81 12.81
N PHE A 118 -0.23 8.02 13.79
CA PHE A 118 -0.25 6.55 13.77
C PHE A 118 -1.34 5.93 14.66
N THR A 119 -1.90 6.72 15.57
CA THR A 119 -2.94 6.30 16.51
C THR A 119 -4.28 6.85 16.06
N PHE A 120 -5.23 5.96 15.88
CA PHE A 120 -6.61 6.25 15.52
C PHE A 120 -7.52 5.79 16.65
N TYR A 121 -8.80 6.10 16.55
CA TYR A 121 -9.78 5.83 17.59
C TYR A 121 -10.96 5.08 16.99
N MET A 122 -11.32 3.94 17.54
CA MET A 122 -12.46 3.18 17.07
C MET A 122 -13.70 3.52 17.90
N CYS A 123 -14.76 3.93 17.20
CA CYS A 123 -16.03 4.43 17.74
C CYS A 123 -17.18 3.71 17.04
N ASN A 124 -17.91 2.79 17.71
CA ASN A 124 -19.09 2.12 17.13
C ASN A 124 -18.85 1.59 15.69
N GLU A 125 -17.75 0.86 15.50
CA GLU A 125 -17.27 0.30 14.22
C GLU A 125 -16.75 1.31 13.19
N GLN A 126 -16.64 2.59 13.55
CA GLN A 126 -16.03 3.64 12.73
C GLN A 126 -14.64 3.98 13.27
N ILE A 127 -13.76 4.45 12.40
CA ILE A 127 -12.40 4.86 12.79
C ILE A 127 -12.30 6.37 12.66
N GLY A 128 -11.99 7.03 13.76
CA GLY A 128 -11.72 8.46 13.86
C GLY A 128 -10.23 8.76 13.99
N ILE A 129 -9.84 9.99 13.67
CA ILE A 129 -8.43 10.45 13.75
C ILE A 129 -8.12 11.26 15.02
N TYR A 130 -9.11 11.79 15.72
CA TYR A 130 -8.91 12.60 16.93
C TYR A 130 -9.53 11.93 18.16
N PRO A 131 -8.94 12.10 19.35
CA PRO A 131 -9.57 11.67 20.59
C PRO A 131 -10.80 12.52 20.91
N GLY A 132 -11.78 11.92 21.60
CA GLY A 132 -13.01 12.58 22.03
C GLY A 132 -14.08 12.71 20.94
N ILE A 133 -13.90 12.03 19.80
CA ILE A 133 -14.93 11.91 18.76
C ILE A 133 -16.13 11.10 19.27
N CYS A 134 -15.92 10.20 20.24
CA CYS A 134 -16.98 9.42 20.88
C CYS A 134 -16.71 9.18 22.38
N THR A 135 -17.73 8.73 23.11
CA THR A 135 -17.65 8.46 24.57
C THR A 135 -16.86 7.20 24.93
N ASP A 136 -16.89 6.21 24.04
CA ASP A 136 -16.25 4.91 24.22
C ASP A 136 -15.29 4.70 23.05
N GLU A 137 -14.06 5.22 23.19
CA GLU A 137 -13.03 5.09 22.17
C GLU A 137 -11.94 4.11 22.58
N ASP A 138 -11.66 3.14 21.72
CA ASP A 138 -10.48 2.30 21.81
C ASP A 138 -9.42 2.85 20.85
N SER A 139 -8.19 3.04 21.34
CA SER A 139 -7.09 3.38 20.44
C SER A 139 -6.72 2.19 19.55
N VAL A 140 -6.55 2.46 18.26
CA VAL A 140 -6.22 1.45 17.24
C VAL A 140 -5.10 1.94 16.33
N MET A 141 -4.41 0.99 15.71
CA MET A 141 -3.44 1.22 14.64
C MET A 141 -3.95 0.61 13.34
N LEU A 142 -3.61 1.26 12.22
CA LEU A 142 -3.88 0.72 10.89
C LEU A 142 -2.63 0.01 10.37
N ILE A 143 -2.80 -1.25 9.97
CA ILE A 143 -1.74 -2.10 9.44
C ILE A 143 -1.99 -2.33 7.96
N TYR A 144 -0.97 -2.05 7.14
CA TYR A 144 -0.97 -2.28 5.70
C TYR A 144 -0.08 -3.49 5.39
N GLU A 145 -0.64 -4.55 4.83
CA GLU A 145 0.10 -5.76 4.47
C GLU A 145 0.20 -5.95 2.96
N ASP A 146 1.41 -6.00 2.42
CA ASP A 146 1.62 -6.14 0.97
C ASP A 146 1.13 -7.49 0.44
N LEU A 147 0.42 -7.46 -0.69
CA LEU A 147 0.11 -8.66 -1.45
C LEU A 147 1.32 -9.19 -2.22
N ILE A 148 2.19 -8.30 -2.69
CA ILE A 148 3.39 -8.69 -3.44
C ILE A 148 4.45 -9.14 -2.43
N ARG A 149 4.31 -10.38 -1.99
CA ARG A 149 5.40 -11.10 -1.32
C ARG A 149 6.24 -11.71 -2.45
N PRO A 150 7.53 -11.36 -2.60
CA PRO A 150 8.44 -12.19 -3.37
C PRO A 150 8.22 -13.62 -2.85
N ARG A 151 7.75 -14.54 -3.71
CA ARG A 151 7.67 -15.97 -3.36
C ARG A 151 8.97 -16.28 -2.67
N ASP A 152 8.90 -16.79 -1.44
CA ASP A 152 10.06 -17.10 -0.62
C ASP A 152 11.21 -17.48 -1.54
N PHE A 153 12.16 -16.56 -1.69
CA PHE A 153 13.40 -16.86 -2.38
C PHE A 153 14.08 -17.83 -1.43
N ARG A 154 13.68 -19.11 -1.48
CA ARG A 154 14.39 -20.16 -0.78
C ARG A 154 15.78 -20.06 -1.38
N PRO A 155 16.81 -19.67 -0.62
CA PRO A 155 18.14 -19.66 -1.17
C PRO A 155 18.39 -21.07 -1.72
N PHE A 156 18.81 -21.16 -2.98
CA PHE A 156 19.08 -22.41 -3.69
C PHE A 156 20.11 -23.31 -2.96
N SER A 157 20.69 -22.85 -1.85
CA SER A 157 21.60 -23.60 -0.99
C SER A 157 20.99 -24.83 -0.32
N LEU A 158 19.66 -24.97 -0.23
CA LEU A 158 19.00 -26.12 0.40
C LEU A 158 18.78 -27.34 -0.51
N TRP A 159 19.18 -27.28 -1.79
CA TRP A 159 19.13 -28.44 -2.71
C TRP A 159 20.44 -29.23 -2.80
N LYS A 160 21.56 -28.74 -2.27
CA LYS A 160 22.84 -29.47 -2.33
C LYS A 160 23.00 -30.61 -1.30
N SER A 161 22.16 -30.70 -0.26
CA SER A 161 22.35 -31.72 0.78
C SER A 161 21.56 -33.02 0.59
N LYS A 162 20.62 -33.09 -0.36
CA LYS A 162 19.83 -34.33 -0.60
C LYS A 162 20.19 -35.11 -1.86
N ALA A 163 21.07 -34.59 -2.72
CA ALA A 163 21.53 -35.31 -3.91
C ALA A 163 22.79 -36.17 -3.68
N LEU A 164 23.50 -36.02 -2.55
CA LEU A 164 24.75 -36.74 -2.27
C LEU A 164 24.60 -38.04 -1.48
N HIS A 165 23.38 -38.41 -1.06
CA HIS A 165 23.14 -39.66 -0.32
C HIS A 165 22.49 -40.78 -1.15
N ALA A 166 22.27 -40.59 -2.45
CA ALA A 166 21.59 -41.57 -3.31
C ALA A 166 22.51 -42.31 -4.30
N LEU A 167 23.84 -42.23 -4.14
CA LEU A 167 24.81 -42.97 -4.95
C LEU A 167 25.70 -43.87 -4.07
N SER A 168 25.08 -44.81 -3.37
CA SER A 168 25.77 -46.01 -2.90
C SER A 168 25.07 -47.22 -3.53
N LEU A 169 25.57 -47.63 -4.69
CA LEU A 169 25.24 -48.93 -5.30
C LEU A 169 25.84 -50.04 -4.41
N PRO A 170 25.12 -51.14 -4.17
CA PRO A 170 25.74 -52.33 -3.58
C PRO A 170 26.61 -53.02 -4.63
N GLU A 171 27.89 -53.23 -4.31
CA GLU A 171 28.75 -54.15 -5.07
C GLU A 171 28.25 -55.58 -4.89
N ALA A 172 28.26 -56.32 -6.01
CA ALA A 172 27.86 -57.73 -6.13
C ALA A 172 28.97 -58.67 -5.67
#